data_AF-A0A3G2G310-F1
#
_entry.id   AF-A0A3G2G310-F1
#
_cell.length_a   1.000
_cell.length_b   1.000
_cell.length_c   1.000
_cell.angle_alpha   90.00
_cell.angle_beta   90.00
_cell.angle_gamma   90.00
#
_symmetry.space_group_name_H-M   'P 1'
#
loop_
_entity.id
_entity.type
_entity.pdbx_description
1 polymer ?
#
loop_
_entity_poly.entity_id
_entity_poly.type
_entity_poly.pdbx_seq_one_letter_code
_entity_poly.pdbx_strand_id
1 'polypeptide(L)'
;MTKNIILICMSFLLLYGTASSCKKINAEETNKMHMKAQKEVKVAARKILTLWLAEGIEGVQFLSNSEWKVDDQVFLNSSNDKGYLLLLNQDKDPQAEVDYVQVLYASKEEGKWNIYLESLPNLVIPRKKKNGSFVTNTLGQLADVGEKEIGRQYKNGNGGIDNEFISKEFNENLKKNHQRFLARKIKK
;
A
#
# COMPACT_ATOMS: atom_id res chain seq x y z
N MET A 1 86.58 -7.59 -22.59
CA MET A 1 86.14 -6.39 -21.84
C MET A 1 84.93 -6.77 -21.02
N THR A 2 84.99 -6.43 -19.74
CA THR A 2 84.14 -6.86 -18.65
C THR A 2 83.03 -5.86 -18.33
N LYS A 3 81.87 -6.42 -17.94
CA LYS A 3 80.92 -5.98 -16.90
C LYS A 3 79.78 -4.98 -17.21
N ASN A 4 78.59 -5.43 -16.78
CA ASN A 4 77.42 -4.72 -16.22
C ASN A 4 76.53 -3.95 -17.23
N ILE A 5 75.19 -3.80 -17.09
CA ILE A 5 74.32 -3.63 -15.91
C ILE A 5 72.92 -4.19 -16.21
N ILE A 6 72.31 -4.80 -15.20
CA ILE A 6 70.93 -5.31 -15.11
C ILE A 6 69.95 -4.13 -15.02
N LEU A 7 68.89 -4.11 -15.86
CA LEU A 7 67.76 -3.20 -15.71
C LEU A 7 66.53 -3.97 -15.22
N ILE A 8 66.07 -3.60 -14.02
CA ILE A 8 64.94 -4.19 -13.29
C ILE A 8 63.63 -3.63 -13.86
N CYS A 9 62.78 -4.49 -14.42
CA CYS A 9 61.39 -4.18 -14.72
C CYS A 9 60.58 -4.12 -13.42
N MET A 10 60.23 -2.91 -12.98
CA MET A 10 59.26 -2.69 -11.90
C MET A 10 57.84 -2.92 -12.42
N SER A 11 57.20 -3.96 -11.87
CA SER A 11 55.81 -4.31 -12.05
C SER A 11 54.90 -3.24 -11.40
N PHE A 12 54.11 -2.52 -12.20
CA PHE A 12 53.01 -1.70 -11.71
C PHE A 12 51.81 -2.61 -11.39
N LEU A 13 51.76 -3.10 -10.15
CA LEU A 13 50.56 -3.64 -9.52
C LEU A 13 49.71 -2.46 -9.03
N LEU A 14 48.85 -1.92 -9.89
CA LEU A 14 47.76 -1.05 -9.45
C LEU A 14 46.62 -1.91 -8.92
N LEU A 15 46.56 -1.91 -7.59
CA LEU A 15 45.55 -2.44 -6.71
C LEU A 15 44.12 -2.19 -7.22
N TYR A 16 43.38 -3.29 -7.42
CA TYR A 16 41.93 -3.29 -7.45
C TYR A 16 41.38 -2.89 -6.07
N GLY A 17 41.16 -1.59 -5.88
CA GLY A 17 40.53 -1.01 -4.71
C GLY A 17 39.02 -0.83 -4.88
N THR A 18 38.24 -1.65 -4.17
CA THR A 18 36.88 -1.35 -3.65
C THR A 18 35.67 -1.33 -4.60
N ALA A 19 35.34 -2.47 -5.20
CA ALA A 19 33.97 -2.76 -5.62
C ALA A 19 33.10 -3.15 -4.41
N SER A 20 32.74 -2.19 -3.55
CA SER A 20 31.75 -2.44 -2.47
C SER A 20 30.89 -1.23 -2.07
N SER A 21 31.15 -0.04 -2.64
CA SER A 21 30.39 1.18 -2.30
C SER A 21 29.13 1.39 -3.16
N CYS A 22 29.11 0.89 -4.40
CA CYS A 22 28.04 1.21 -5.36
C CYS A 22 26.69 0.50 -5.08
N LYS A 23 26.68 -0.61 -4.32
CA LYS A 23 25.43 -1.34 -3.97
C LYS A 23 24.64 -0.70 -2.81
N LYS A 24 25.30 0.01 -1.88
CA LYS A 24 24.62 0.59 -0.71
C LYS A 24 23.83 1.85 -1.03
N ILE A 25 24.34 2.69 -1.93
CA ILE A 25 23.70 3.96 -2.33
C ILE A 25 22.33 3.70 -2.99
N ASN A 26 22.22 2.65 -3.80
CA ASN A 26 21.01 2.35 -4.55
C ASN A 26 19.85 1.80 -3.67
N ALA A 27 20.18 1.06 -2.61
CA ALA A 27 19.17 0.48 -1.71
C ALA A 27 18.55 1.53 -0.77
N GLU A 28 19.36 2.48 -0.28
CA GLU A 28 18.89 3.55 0.59
C GLU A 28 17.98 4.54 -0.16
N GLU A 29 18.36 4.93 -1.37
CA GLU A 29 17.53 5.79 -2.23
C GLU A 29 16.20 5.13 -2.60
N THR A 30 16.24 3.84 -2.96
CA THR A 30 15.03 3.05 -3.26
C THR A 30 14.10 2.98 -2.05
N ASN A 31 14.63 2.72 -0.84
CA ASN A 31 13.84 2.68 0.38
C ASN A 31 13.23 4.06 0.71
N LYS A 32 14.01 5.14 0.54
CA LYS A 32 13.52 6.51 0.75
C LYS A 32 12.39 6.87 -0.22
N MET A 33 12.50 6.50 -1.49
CA MET A 33 11.45 6.69 -2.48
C MET A 33 10.19 5.89 -2.13
N HIS A 34 10.34 4.64 -1.71
CA HIS A 34 9.24 3.79 -1.30
C HIS A 34 8.49 4.38 -0.09
N MET A 35 9.20 4.75 0.98
CA MET A 35 8.61 5.39 2.17
C MET A 35 7.91 6.71 1.84
N LYS A 36 8.48 7.50 0.93
CA LYS A 36 7.86 8.74 0.45
C LYS A 36 6.53 8.43 -0.27
N ALA A 37 6.52 7.48 -1.20
CA ALA A 37 5.33 7.09 -1.93
C ALA A 37 4.23 6.56 -1.01
N GLN A 38 4.57 5.71 -0.04
CA GLN A 38 3.63 5.22 0.97
C GLN A 38 2.98 6.36 1.77
N LYS A 39 3.78 7.34 2.22
CA LYS A 39 3.26 8.50 2.94
C LYS A 39 2.34 9.35 2.06
N GLU A 40 2.74 9.61 0.82
CA GLU A 40 1.94 10.39 -0.14
C GLU A 40 0.58 9.75 -0.41
N VAL A 41 0.54 8.44 -0.69
CA VAL A 41 -0.70 7.75 -1.02
C VAL A 41 -1.64 7.66 0.18
N LYS A 42 -1.14 7.44 1.41
CA LYS A 42 -1.98 7.48 2.63
C LYS A 42 -2.61 8.85 2.85
N VAL A 43 -1.84 9.92 2.65
CA VAL A 43 -2.35 11.30 2.75
C VAL A 43 -3.41 11.55 1.69
N ALA A 44 -3.19 11.12 0.44
CA ALA A 44 -4.16 11.25 -0.64
C ALA A 44 -5.45 10.48 -0.34
N ALA A 45 -5.35 9.21 0.07
CA ALA A 45 -6.48 8.37 0.46
C ALA A 45 -7.34 9.01 1.56
N ARG A 46 -6.71 9.49 2.64
CA ARG A 46 -7.44 10.16 3.72
C ARG A 46 -8.16 11.42 3.24
N LYS A 47 -7.50 12.24 2.42
CA LYS A 47 -8.12 13.46 1.85
C LYS A 47 -9.31 13.13 0.96
N ILE A 48 -9.17 12.17 0.06
CA ILE A 48 -10.21 11.76 -0.88
C ILE A 48 -11.41 11.15 -0.16
N LEU A 49 -11.19 10.25 0.81
CA LEU A 49 -12.28 9.68 1.62
C LEU A 49 -13.04 10.76 2.39
N THR A 50 -12.31 11.70 3.00
CA THR A 50 -12.93 12.84 3.72
C THR A 50 -13.77 13.71 2.77
N LEU A 51 -13.26 13.96 1.56
CA LEU A 51 -13.98 14.71 0.54
C LEU A 51 -15.27 13.99 0.11
N TRP A 52 -15.20 12.70 -0.23
CA TRP A 52 -16.36 11.91 -0.61
C TRP A 52 -17.42 11.85 0.49
N LEU A 53 -16.98 11.77 1.76
CA LEU A 53 -17.87 11.83 2.91
C LEU A 53 -18.61 13.17 2.99
N ALA A 54 -17.88 14.28 2.84
CA ALA A 54 -18.45 15.63 2.86
C ALA A 54 -19.38 15.91 1.65
N GLU A 55 -19.08 15.32 0.49
CA GLU A 55 -19.89 15.46 -0.71
C GLU A 55 -21.16 14.59 -0.72
N GLY A 56 -21.37 13.75 0.30
CA GLY A 56 -22.54 12.88 0.38
C GLY A 56 -22.49 11.68 -0.56
N ILE A 57 -21.30 11.23 -0.96
CA ILE A 57 -21.13 10.04 -1.83
C ILE A 57 -21.61 8.80 -1.08
N GLU A 58 -22.67 8.16 -1.57
CA GLU A 58 -23.44 7.12 -0.86
C GLU A 58 -22.55 5.99 -0.33
N GLY A 59 -21.66 5.46 -1.18
CA GLY A 59 -20.82 4.30 -0.86
C GLY A 59 -19.73 4.54 0.18
N VAL A 60 -19.61 5.74 0.78
CA VAL A 60 -18.73 5.99 1.95
C VAL A 60 -19.47 6.50 3.17
N GLN A 61 -20.79 6.69 3.09
CA GLN A 61 -21.54 7.34 4.19
C GLN A 61 -21.61 6.47 5.45
N PHE A 62 -21.40 5.16 5.32
CA PHE A 62 -21.22 4.29 6.47
C PHE A 62 -20.08 4.76 7.39
N LEU A 63 -19.04 5.43 6.85
CA LEU A 63 -17.91 5.94 7.64
C LEU A 63 -18.32 7.02 8.65
N SER A 64 -19.44 7.73 8.45
CA SER A 64 -19.96 8.71 9.41
C SER A 64 -20.33 8.06 10.74
N ASN A 65 -20.77 6.79 10.70
CA ASN A 65 -21.19 6.02 11.87
C ASN A 65 -20.09 5.07 12.39
N SER A 66 -18.85 5.28 11.95
CA SER A 66 -17.73 4.40 12.29
C SER A 66 -16.55 5.15 12.87
N GLU A 67 -15.71 4.43 13.60
CA GLU A 67 -14.30 4.79 13.74
C GLU A 67 -13.54 4.16 12.57
N TRP A 68 -12.78 4.97 11.81
CA TRP A 68 -12.06 4.48 10.66
C TRP A 68 -10.66 5.09 10.52
N LYS A 69 -9.75 4.32 9.91
CA LYS A 69 -8.44 4.81 9.48
C LYS A 69 -7.99 4.11 8.20
N VAL A 70 -7.15 4.79 7.42
CA VAL A 70 -6.31 4.08 6.45
C VAL A 70 -5.19 3.44 7.23
N ASP A 71 -4.97 2.15 6.99
CA ASP A 71 -3.96 1.37 7.67
C ASP A 71 -2.54 1.89 7.43
N ASP A 72 -1.62 1.52 8.32
CA ASP A 72 -0.24 1.95 8.24
C ASP A 72 0.55 1.26 7.13
N GLN A 73 0.25 -0.01 6.86
CA GLN A 73 0.86 -0.80 5.81
C GLN A 73 0.29 -0.42 4.43
N VAL A 74 1.17 -0.27 3.45
CA VAL A 74 0.80 0.02 2.06
C VAL A 74 1.48 -1.00 1.15
N PHE A 75 0.71 -1.54 0.20
CA PHE A 75 1.15 -2.60 -0.71
C PHE A 75 1.39 -2.03 -2.11
N LEU A 76 2.52 -1.34 -2.30
CA LEU A 76 2.89 -0.73 -3.58
C LEU A 76 3.60 -1.71 -4.51
N ASN A 77 3.42 -1.56 -5.82
CA ASN A 77 4.25 -2.22 -6.80
C ASN A 77 5.70 -1.69 -6.76
N SER A 78 6.63 -2.37 -7.45
CA SER A 78 8.05 -1.98 -7.50
C SER A 78 8.28 -0.57 -8.06
N SER A 79 7.37 -0.07 -8.89
CA SER A 79 7.42 1.28 -9.47
C SER A 79 6.88 2.37 -8.53
N ASN A 80 6.29 2.00 -7.39
CA ASN A 80 5.70 2.92 -6.42
C ASN A 80 4.62 3.84 -7.00
N ASP A 81 3.91 3.37 -8.04
CA ASP A 81 2.88 4.14 -8.75
C ASP A 81 1.51 3.48 -8.67
N LYS A 82 1.41 2.24 -8.19
CA LYS A 82 0.15 1.53 -7.99
C LYS A 82 0.22 0.69 -6.72
N GLY A 83 -0.92 0.42 -6.11
CA GLY A 83 -0.95 -0.43 -4.93
C GLY A 83 -2.30 -0.55 -4.25
N TYR A 84 -2.31 -1.35 -3.20
CA TYR A 84 -3.46 -1.50 -2.33
C TYR A 84 -3.25 -0.75 -1.00
N LEU A 85 -4.34 -0.22 -0.47
CA LEU A 85 -4.43 0.26 0.91
C LEU A 85 -5.58 -0.46 1.60
N LEU A 86 -5.54 -0.50 2.93
CA LEU A 86 -6.62 -1.02 3.74
C LEU A 86 -7.32 0.14 4.44
N LEU A 87 -8.64 0.23 4.28
CA LEU A 87 -9.49 1.09 5.06
C LEU A 87 -10.09 0.24 6.19
N LEU A 88 -9.66 0.52 7.40
CA LEU A 88 -10.13 -0.17 8.61
C LEU A 88 -11.38 0.56 9.10
N ASN A 89 -12.46 -0.18 9.30
CA ASN A 89 -13.76 0.37 9.62
C ASN A 89 -14.39 -0.39 10.79
N GLN A 90 -14.47 0.27 11.93
CA GLN A 90 -15.10 -0.22 13.15
C GLN A 90 -16.44 0.48 13.35
N ASP A 91 -17.54 -0.26 13.32
CA ASP A 91 -18.88 0.30 13.50
C ASP A 91 -19.07 0.82 14.93
N LYS A 92 -19.70 1.97 15.13
CA LYS A 92 -19.98 2.50 16.48
C LYS A 92 -21.22 1.88 17.11
N ASP A 93 -22.07 1.18 16.35
CA ASP A 93 -23.23 0.47 16.90
C ASP A 93 -22.77 -0.68 17.82
N PRO A 94 -23.13 -0.66 19.12
CA PRO A 94 -22.80 -1.75 20.04
C PRO A 94 -23.51 -3.08 19.69
N GLN A 95 -24.56 -3.05 18.89
CA GLN A 95 -25.28 -4.24 18.41
C GLN A 95 -24.75 -4.78 17.08
N ALA A 96 -23.86 -4.05 16.39
CA ALA A 96 -23.29 -4.56 15.15
C ALA A 96 -22.53 -5.87 15.41
N GLU A 97 -22.75 -6.86 14.53
CA GLU A 97 -22.17 -8.20 14.67
C GLU A 97 -20.79 -8.31 14.02
N VAL A 98 -20.42 -7.34 13.18
CA VAL A 98 -19.24 -7.38 12.31
C VAL A 98 -18.58 -6.00 12.24
N ASP A 99 -17.29 -6.01 11.95
CA ASP A 99 -16.49 -4.87 11.51
C ASP A 99 -15.94 -5.15 10.11
N TYR A 100 -15.37 -4.15 9.44
CA TYR A 100 -14.97 -4.27 8.04
C TYR A 100 -13.53 -3.82 7.78
N VAL A 101 -12.91 -4.45 6.79
CA VAL A 101 -11.72 -3.92 6.10
C VAL A 101 -12.08 -3.76 4.64
N GLN A 102 -12.15 -2.52 4.16
CA GLN A 102 -12.31 -2.26 2.73
C GLN A 102 -10.93 -2.17 2.06
N VAL A 103 -10.77 -2.86 0.93
CA VAL A 103 -9.54 -2.76 0.15
C VAL A 103 -9.69 -1.61 -0.85
N LEU A 104 -8.80 -0.63 -0.73
CA LEU A 104 -8.70 0.48 -1.67
C LEU A 104 -7.64 0.15 -2.71
N TYR A 105 -7.91 0.48 -3.96
CA TYR A 105 -6.87 0.53 -4.98
C TYR A 105 -6.37 1.97 -5.15
N ALA A 106 -5.08 2.12 -5.42
CA ALA A 106 -4.48 3.41 -5.74
C ALA A 106 -3.65 3.32 -7.03
N SER A 107 -3.78 4.34 -7.87
CA SER A 107 -2.92 4.55 -9.03
C SER A 107 -2.43 5.99 -9.08
N LYS A 108 -1.18 6.19 -9.50
CA LYS A 108 -0.59 7.50 -9.74
C LYS A 108 -0.66 7.81 -11.22
N GLU A 109 -1.53 8.74 -11.60
CA GLU A 109 -1.70 9.22 -12.97
C GLU A 109 -1.36 10.71 -13.03
N GLU A 110 -0.51 11.12 -13.97
CA GLU A 110 -0.07 12.52 -14.12
C GLU A 110 0.47 13.13 -12.81
N GLY A 111 1.18 12.32 -12.02
CA GLY A 111 1.76 12.73 -10.74
C GLY A 111 0.78 12.81 -9.57
N LYS A 112 -0.51 12.53 -9.77
CA LYS A 112 -1.56 12.57 -8.74
C LYS A 112 -2.02 11.17 -8.37
N TRP A 113 -2.24 10.94 -7.08
CA TRP A 113 -2.82 9.70 -6.59
C TRP A 113 -4.34 9.71 -6.75
N ASN A 114 -4.85 8.77 -7.53
CA ASN A 114 -6.25 8.43 -7.64
C ASN A 114 -6.54 7.23 -6.74
N ILE A 115 -7.70 7.24 -6.09
CA ILE A 115 -8.11 6.24 -5.11
C ILE A 115 -9.43 5.65 -5.59
N TYR A 116 -9.53 4.34 -5.57
CA TYR A 116 -10.66 3.59 -6.08
C TYR A 116 -11.23 2.73 -4.94
N LEU A 117 -12.54 2.80 -4.78
CA LEU A 117 -13.34 2.04 -3.81
C LEU A 117 -14.43 1.24 -4.56
N GLU A 118 -15.02 0.23 -3.91
CA GLU A 118 -16.10 -0.64 -4.42
C GLU A 118 -15.75 -1.55 -5.61
N SER A 119 -14.47 -1.68 -5.96
CA SER A 119 -14.04 -2.59 -7.04
C SER A 119 -13.34 -3.85 -6.52
N LEU A 120 -13.08 -3.90 -5.22
CA LEU A 120 -12.39 -5.01 -4.56
C LEU A 120 -13.26 -5.59 -3.43
N PRO A 121 -13.17 -6.91 -3.16
CA PRO A 121 -13.90 -7.53 -2.06
C PRO A 121 -13.52 -6.92 -0.71
N ASN A 122 -14.54 -6.62 0.10
CA ASN A 122 -14.36 -6.22 1.49
C ASN A 122 -14.16 -7.45 2.37
N LEU A 123 -13.34 -7.33 3.42
CA LEU A 123 -13.27 -8.35 4.46
C LEU A 123 -14.31 -8.03 5.54
N VAL A 124 -15.11 -9.03 5.90
CA VAL A 124 -16.11 -8.94 6.95
C VAL A 124 -15.60 -9.70 8.16
N ILE A 125 -15.39 -8.99 9.27
CA ILE A 125 -14.74 -9.51 10.46
C ILE A 125 -15.78 -9.63 11.58
N PRO A 126 -16.16 -10.85 12.00
CA PRO A 126 -17.14 -11.03 13.06
C PRO A 126 -16.62 -10.52 14.40
N ARG A 127 -17.50 -9.86 15.15
CA ARG A 127 -17.25 -9.49 16.55
C ARG A 127 -17.49 -10.69 17.46
N LYS A 128 -16.71 -10.76 18.53
CA LYS A 128 -16.89 -11.80 19.54
C LYS A 128 -18.00 -11.39 20.50
N LYS A 129 -18.88 -12.33 20.87
CA LYS A 129 -19.82 -12.14 21.97
C LYS A 129 -19.11 -12.37 23.30
N LYS A 130 -19.24 -11.42 24.23
CA LYS A 130 -18.80 -11.54 25.63
C LYS A 130 -19.95 -11.08 26.52
N ASN A 131 -20.39 -11.94 27.44
CA ASN A 131 -21.49 -11.67 28.36
C ASN A 131 -22.78 -11.17 27.64
N GLY A 132 -23.12 -11.81 26.51
CA GLY A 132 -24.32 -11.46 25.73
C GLY A 132 -24.21 -10.22 24.84
N SER A 133 -23.10 -9.47 24.91
CA SER A 133 -22.86 -8.27 24.08
C SER A 133 -21.74 -8.50 23.07
N PHE A 134 -21.80 -7.84 21.92
CA PHE A 134 -20.70 -7.85 20.96
C PHE A 134 -19.54 -6.97 21.44
N VAL A 135 -18.31 -7.46 21.25
CA VAL A 135 -17.08 -6.71 21.51
C VAL A 135 -16.49 -6.29 20.18
N THR A 136 -16.34 -4.99 19.98
CA THR A 136 -15.74 -4.37 18.79
C THR A 136 -14.33 -4.90 18.55
N ASN A 137 -14.00 -5.24 17.29
CA ASN A 137 -12.62 -5.53 16.93
C ASN A 137 -11.83 -4.24 16.93
N THR A 138 -10.68 -4.21 17.59
CA THR A 138 -9.79 -3.04 17.55
C THR A 138 -9.29 -2.80 16.12
N LEU A 139 -8.95 -1.55 15.78
CA LEU A 139 -8.36 -1.25 14.47
C LEU A 139 -7.08 -2.07 14.22
N GLY A 140 -6.28 -2.37 15.26
CA GLY A 140 -5.10 -3.24 15.12
C GLY A 140 -5.47 -4.66 14.70
N GLN A 141 -6.53 -5.25 15.26
CA GLN A 141 -7.01 -6.57 14.83
C GLN A 141 -7.52 -6.56 13.39
N LEU A 142 -8.17 -5.47 12.97
CA LEU A 142 -8.60 -5.30 11.58
C LEU A 142 -7.40 -5.20 10.64
N ALA A 143 -6.35 -4.46 11.03
CA ALA A 143 -5.10 -4.36 10.29
C ALA A 143 -4.45 -5.74 10.13
N ASP A 144 -4.25 -6.49 11.22
CA ASP A 144 -3.63 -7.81 11.19
C ASP A 144 -4.33 -8.77 10.20
N VAL A 145 -5.67 -8.76 10.18
CA VAL A 145 -6.44 -9.61 9.26
C VAL A 145 -6.29 -9.13 7.81
N GLY A 146 -6.42 -7.84 7.55
CA GLY A 146 -6.30 -7.28 6.21
C GLY A 146 -4.90 -7.43 5.63
N GLU A 147 -3.88 -7.14 6.43
CA GLU A 147 -2.48 -7.28 6.04
C GLU A 147 -2.11 -8.73 5.73
N LYS A 148 -2.62 -9.68 6.54
CA LYS A 148 -2.43 -11.10 6.28
C LYS A 148 -3.06 -11.52 4.96
N GLU A 149 -4.26 -11.02 4.65
CA GLU A 149 -4.98 -11.41 3.44
C GLU A 149 -4.30 -10.89 2.17
N ILE A 150 -3.95 -9.60 2.13
CA ILE A 150 -3.24 -9.01 0.98
C ILE A 150 -1.79 -9.51 0.91
N GLY A 151 -1.13 -9.62 2.06
CA GLY A 151 0.27 -10.02 2.19
C GLY A 151 0.58 -11.40 1.61
N ARG A 152 -0.39 -12.32 1.62
CA ARG A 152 -0.27 -13.66 1.01
C ARG A 152 0.04 -13.64 -0.48
N GLN A 153 -0.50 -12.66 -1.20
CA GLN A 153 -0.35 -12.52 -2.65
C GLN A 153 0.62 -11.40 -3.03
N TYR A 154 0.92 -10.48 -2.10
CA TYR A 154 1.78 -9.33 -2.35
C TYR A 154 3.23 -9.71 -2.67
N LYS A 155 3.71 -10.83 -2.15
CA LYS A 155 5.08 -11.32 -2.38
C LYS A 155 5.05 -12.61 -3.20
N ASN A 156 5.93 -12.70 -4.19
CA ASN A 156 6.15 -13.93 -4.95
C ASN A 156 6.98 -14.93 -4.13
N GLY A 157 7.14 -16.16 -4.64
CA GLY A 157 7.91 -17.23 -3.97
C GLY A 157 9.37 -16.89 -3.67
N ASN A 158 9.93 -15.85 -4.29
CA ASN A 158 11.29 -15.37 -4.06
C ASN A 158 11.34 -14.19 -3.07
N GLY A 159 10.22 -13.81 -2.46
CA GLY A 159 10.11 -12.65 -1.55
C GLY A 159 10.10 -11.28 -2.25
N GLY A 160 10.15 -11.26 -3.57
CA GLY A 160 9.98 -10.05 -4.39
C GLY A 160 8.53 -9.59 -4.42
N ILE A 161 8.30 -8.30 -4.71
CA ILE A 161 6.94 -7.79 -4.91
C ILE A 161 6.32 -8.45 -6.14
N ASP A 162 5.12 -8.99 -6.01
CA ASP A 162 4.33 -9.48 -7.14
C ASP A 162 3.66 -8.29 -7.86
N ASN A 163 4.36 -7.78 -8.87
CA ASN A 163 3.87 -6.65 -9.67
C ASN A 163 2.64 -7.00 -10.50
N GLU A 164 2.49 -8.25 -10.91
CA GLU A 164 1.36 -8.71 -11.71
C GLU A 164 0.09 -8.69 -10.86
N PHE A 165 0.16 -9.23 -9.64
CA PHE A 165 -0.94 -9.19 -8.67
C PHE A 165 -1.44 -7.77 -8.39
N ILE A 166 -0.53 -6.78 -8.31
CA ILE A 166 -0.90 -5.39 -8.04
C ILE A 166 -1.41 -4.67 -9.28
N SER A 167 -0.80 -4.93 -10.44
CA SER A 167 -1.08 -4.14 -11.65
C SER A 167 -2.32 -4.63 -12.39
N LYS A 168 -2.69 -5.91 -12.28
CA LYS A 168 -3.85 -6.50 -12.97
C LYS A 168 -5.19 -5.82 -12.62
N GLU A 169 -5.28 -5.25 -11.42
CA GLU A 169 -6.50 -4.60 -10.95
C GLU A 169 -6.79 -3.30 -11.68
N PHE A 170 -5.74 -2.62 -12.17
CA PHE A 170 -5.89 -1.37 -12.89
C PHE A 170 -6.33 -1.59 -14.34
N ASN A 171 -7.64 -1.57 -14.55
CA ASN A 171 -8.25 -1.77 -15.85
C ASN A 171 -9.43 -0.80 -16.09
N GLU A 172 -9.98 -0.85 -17.30
CA GLU A 172 -11.11 0.02 -17.68
C GLU A 172 -12.39 -0.25 -16.87
N ASN A 173 -12.58 -1.47 -16.37
CA ASN A 173 -13.74 -1.80 -15.54
C ASN A 173 -13.63 -1.13 -14.16
N LEU A 174 -12.44 -1.14 -13.55
CA LEU A 174 -12.15 -0.39 -12.32
C LEU A 174 -12.51 1.09 -12.47
N LYS A 175 -12.02 1.73 -13.55
CA LYS A 175 -12.30 3.15 -13.84
C LYS A 175 -13.79 3.42 -14.02
N LYS A 176 -14.49 2.60 -14.80
CA LYS A 176 -15.95 2.74 -15.03
C LYS A 176 -16.75 2.52 -13.76
N ASN A 177 -16.42 1.51 -12.97
CA ASN A 177 -17.08 1.25 -11.68
C ASN A 177 -16.87 2.42 -10.72
N HIS A 178 -15.66 2.97 -10.68
CA HIS A 178 -15.35 4.12 -9.86
C HIS A 178 -16.15 5.37 -10.26
N GLN A 179 -16.30 5.65 -11.56
CA GLN A 179 -17.17 6.74 -12.03
C GLN A 179 -18.62 6.56 -11.59
N ARG A 180 -19.16 5.33 -11.63
CA ARG A 180 -20.51 5.03 -11.14
C ARG A 180 -20.62 5.24 -9.64
N PHE A 181 -19.62 4.80 -8.88
CA PHE A 181 -19.54 5.03 -7.43
C PHE A 181 -19.60 6.54 -7.11
N LEU A 182 -18.80 7.37 -7.79
CA LEU A 182 -18.78 8.82 -7.58
C LEU A 182 -20.10 9.51 -7.97
N ALA A 183 -20.87 8.93 -8.88
CA ALA A 183 -22.16 9.50 -9.30
C ALA A 183 -23.28 9.24 -8.28
N ARG A 184 -23.12 8.27 -7.37
CA ARG A 184 -24.13 7.93 -6.36
C ARG A 184 -24.01 8.85 -5.15
N LYS A 185 -24.99 9.74 -4.99
CA LYS A 185 -25.09 10.64 -3.84
C LYS A 185 -26.35 10.34 -3.04
N ILE A 186 -26.28 10.48 -1.72
CA ILE A 186 -27.49 10.46 -0.88
C ILE A 186 -28.44 11.54 -1.39
N LYS A 187 -29.67 11.16 -1.70
CA LYS A 187 -30.75 12.11 -2.00
C LYS A 187 -31.09 12.83 -0.69
N LYS A 188 -30.95 14.15 -0.69
CA LYS A 188 -31.39 15.01 0.42
C LYS A 188 -32.91 15.01 0.54
#